data_AF-A0A954XV07-F1
#
_entry.id   AF-A0A954XV07-F1
#
_cell.length_a   1.000
_cell.length_b   1.000
_cell.length_c   1.000
_cell.angle_alpha   90.00
_cell.angle_beta   90.00
_cell.angle_gamma   90.00
#
_symmetry.space_group_name_H-M   'P 1'
#
loop_
_entity.id
_entity.type
_entity.pdbx_description
1 polymer ?
#
loop_
_entity_poly.entity_id
_entity_poly.type
_entity_poly.pdbx_seq_one_letter_code
_entity_poly.pdbx_strand_id
1 'polypeptide(L)'
;MKRLSIALLLGAGFACASTPSSAALIFGVADSSGQTLISFDSSAPGALATGVAISGLQSNETVKGIDFRPANNQLYALGSTNRLYILNPVTGVAAQIGAGPFAPALSGSNFGFDFNPAIDRIRVVSNTKKNYVLNPDTGTATGATDLAFGAGDPNFGVSPNVEFSAYTNSVNPAPAATQLYGIDTGLDILVTQANSAGTLGTVGPLGVNVGAVGGFDITTAGLTNTAYAALLPTSTSASNLYEINLVTGLATNLGSIDGGLVVSSLAIAPDGFDPNDYVPEPASMTLLGMAVVCLVGRKIRG
;
A
#
# COMPACT_ATOMS: atom_id res chain seq x y z
N MET A 1 -2.37 -2.61 73.45
CA MET A 1 -3.29 -1.91 72.54
C MET A 1 -2.48 -1.24 71.43
N LYS A 2 -2.26 -1.91 70.29
CA LYS A 2 -1.64 -1.32 69.09
C LYS A 2 -2.72 -1.29 68.01
N ARG A 3 -3.11 -0.09 67.59
CA ARG A 3 -4.20 0.14 66.62
C ARG A 3 -3.69 -0.11 65.21
N LEU A 4 -4.31 -1.06 64.53
CA LEU A 4 -4.13 -1.37 63.12
C LEU A 4 -4.84 -0.27 62.31
N SER A 5 -4.13 0.44 61.44
CA SER A 5 -4.71 1.43 60.53
C SER A 5 -4.75 0.82 59.13
N ILE A 6 -5.95 0.53 58.64
CA ILE A 6 -6.22 0.08 57.27
C ILE A 6 -6.41 1.35 56.42
N ALA A 7 -5.52 1.57 55.46
CA ALA A 7 -5.68 2.60 54.44
C ALA A 7 -6.44 2.01 53.25
N LEU A 8 -7.65 2.52 53.01
CA LEU A 8 -8.50 2.19 51.87
C LEU A 8 -8.09 3.09 50.69
N LEU A 9 -7.37 2.54 49.70
CA LEU A 9 -7.13 3.24 48.42
C LEU A 9 -8.35 3.04 47.51
N LEU A 10 -9.13 4.09 47.30
CA LEU A 10 -10.06 4.18 46.17
C LEU A 10 -9.25 4.56 44.92
N GLY A 11 -8.91 3.57 44.09
CA GLY A 11 -8.42 3.81 42.73
C GLY A 11 -9.59 4.05 41.80
N ALA A 12 -9.85 5.30 41.42
CA ALA A 12 -10.80 5.64 40.38
C ALA A 12 -10.24 5.15 39.03
N GLY A 13 -10.85 4.10 38.47
CA GLY A 13 -10.55 3.64 37.12
C GLY A 13 -10.99 4.70 36.11
N PHE A 14 -10.03 5.40 35.51
CA PHE A 14 -10.27 6.10 34.26
C PHE A 14 -10.46 5.05 33.17
N ALA A 15 -11.71 4.72 32.86
CA ALA A 15 -12.03 4.08 31.61
C ALA A 15 -11.72 5.08 30.49
N CYS A 16 -10.59 4.89 29.82
CA CYS A 16 -10.32 5.56 28.56
C CYS A 16 -11.36 5.05 27.57
N ALA A 17 -12.36 5.86 27.26
CA ALA A 17 -13.26 5.57 26.16
C ALA A 17 -12.44 5.67 24.88
N SER A 18 -11.99 4.53 24.36
CA SER A 18 -11.48 4.42 23.01
C SER A 18 -12.62 4.78 22.07
N THR A 19 -12.56 5.97 21.46
CA THR A 19 -13.37 6.25 20.28
C THR A 19 -13.13 5.09 19.30
N PRO A 20 -14.17 4.44 18.76
CA PRO A 20 -13.94 3.43 17.74
C PRO A 20 -13.09 4.07 16.65
N SER A 21 -11.94 3.48 16.35
CA SER A 21 -11.22 3.81 15.12
C SER A 21 -12.25 3.66 14.00
N SER A 22 -12.46 4.70 13.20
CA SER A 22 -13.32 4.59 12.03
C SER A 22 -12.78 3.42 11.20
N ALA A 23 -13.66 2.51 10.83
CA ALA A 23 -13.24 1.36 10.07
C ALA A 23 -12.76 1.80 8.68
N ALA A 24 -11.59 1.31 8.27
CA ALA A 24 -11.02 1.60 6.97
C ALA A 24 -11.51 0.59 5.93
N LEU A 25 -11.89 1.08 4.74
CA LEU A 25 -12.08 0.24 3.56
C LEU A 25 -10.72 -0.11 2.97
N ILE A 26 -10.41 -1.40 2.89
CA ILE A 26 -9.13 -1.92 2.46
C ILE A 26 -9.32 -2.67 1.15
N PHE A 27 -8.43 -2.43 0.19
CA PHE A 27 -8.24 -3.21 -1.02
C PHE A 27 -7.03 -4.13 -0.88
N GLY A 28 -7.10 -5.31 -1.46
CA GLY A 28 -5.99 -6.25 -1.50
C GLY A 28 -5.93 -7.05 -2.79
N VAL A 29 -4.73 -7.53 -3.11
CA VAL A 29 -4.53 -8.47 -4.23
C VAL A 29 -4.45 -9.89 -3.66
N ALA A 30 -5.47 -10.69 -3.94
CA ALA A 30 -5.52 -12.10 -3.53
C ALA A 30 -4.96 -13.01 -4.63
N ASP A 31 -4.01 -13.88 -4.27
CA ASP A 31 -3.39 -14.86 -5.16
C ASP A 31 -3.99 -16.25 -4.93
N SER A 32 -5.00 -16.63 -5.72
CA SER A 32 -5.69 -17.93 -5.55
C SER A 32 -5.60 -18.83 -6.80
N SER A 33 -5.95 -18.35 -7.98
CA SER A 33 -5.79 -19.07 -9.27
C SER A 33 -5.73 -18.06 -10.42
N GLY A 34 -4.93 -17.02 -10.20
CA GLY A 34 -5.06 -15.72 -10.83
C GLY A 34 -5.21 -14.65 -9.75
N GLN A 35 -5.00 -13.39 -10.12
CA GLN A 35 -5.10 -12.28 -9.18
C GLN A 35 -6.50 -11.71 -9.17
N THR A 36 -7.06 -11.60 -7.97
CA THR A 36 -8.34 -10.95 -7.71
C THR A 36 -8.09 -9.70 -6.88
N LEU A 37 -8.65 -8.56 -7.29
CA LEU A 37 -8.75 -7.38 -6.45
C LEU A 37 -9.94 -7.58 -5.51
N ILE A 38 -9.65 -7.70 -4.22
CA ILE A 38 -10.64 -7.84 -3.17
C ILE A 38 -10.78 -6.54 -2.40
N SER A 39 -11.92 -6.34 -1.74
CA SER A 39 -12.06 -5.31 -0.72
C SER A 39 -12.77 -5.83 0.52
N PHE A 40 -12.45 -5.27 1.68
CA PHE A 40 -13.05 -5.61 2.97
C PHE A 40 -12.89 -4.45 3.96
N ASP A 41 -13.64 -4.51 5.04
CA ASP A 41 -13.58 -3.52 6.11
C ASP A 41 -12.60 -3.98 7.21
N SER A 42 -11.74 -3.08 7.67
CA SER A 42 -10.73 -3.37 8.71
C SER A 42 -11.31 -3.90 10.03
N SER A 43 -12.57 -3.62 10.35
CA SER A 43 -13.28 -4.12 11.54
C SER A 43 -13.88 -5.52 11.34
N ALA A 44 -13.96 -5.98 10.09
CA ALA A 44 -14.50 -7.28 9.72
C ALA A 44 -13.68 -7.95 8.57
N PRO A 45 -12.37 -8.21 8.75
CA PRO A 45 -11.51 -8.72 7.68
C PRO A 45 -11.94 -10.10 7.15
N GLY A 46 -12.71 -10.86 7.92
CA GLY A 46 -13.23 -12.16 7.53
C GLY A 46 -14.40 -12.12 6.53
N ALA A 47 -14.88 -10.94 6.13
CA ALA A 47 -15.99 -10.79 5.18
C ALA A 47 -15.60 -9.82 4.06
N LEU A 48 -15.47 -10.34 2.84
CA LEU A 48 -15.23 -9.51 1.66
C LEU A 48 -16.46 -8.66 1.32
N ALA A 49 -16.21 -7.40 0.98
CA ALA A 49 -17.18 -6.52 0.35
C ALA A 49 -17.24 -6.77 -1.17
N THR A 50 -16.09 -6.96 -1.82
CA THR A 50 -16.00 -7.27 -3.26
C THR A 50 -14.84 -8.21 -3.58
N GLY A 51 -14.92 -8.84 -4.76
CA GLY A 51 -13.84 -9.61 -5.36
C GLY A 51 -14.00 -9.64 -6.89
N VAL A 52 -13.07 -9.01 -7.60
CA VAL A 52 -13.08 -8.92 -9.07
C VAL A 52 -11.75 -9.34 -9.66
N ALA A 53 -11.77 -10.13 -10.73
CA ALA A 53 -10.56 -10.59 -11.39
C ALA A 53 -9.78 -9.41 -11.98
N ILE A 54 -8.46 -9.37 -11.76
CA ILE A 54 -7.60 -8.36 -12.38
C ILE A 54 -7.40 -8.72 -13.86
N SER A 55 -7.59 -7.75 -14.74
CA SER A 55 -7.42 -7.90 -16.19
C SER A 55 -6.76 -6.67 -16.81
N GLY A 56 -6.42 -6.70 -18.10
CA GLY A 56 -5.78 -5.58 -18.80
C GLY A 56 -4.25 -5.46 -18.63
N LEU A 57 -3.62 -6.34 -17.86
CA LEU A 57 -2.17 -6.47 -17.75
C LEU A 57 -1.55 -7.06 -19.03
N GLN A 58 -0.23 -6.91 -19.21
CA GLN A 58 0.48 -7.62 -20.28
C GLN A 58 0.45 -9.14 -20.07
N SER A 59 0.70 -9.89 -21.14
CA SER A 59 0.76 -11.35 -21.06
C SER A 59 1.84 -11.81 -20.06
N ASN A 60 1.46 -12.72 -19.16
CA ASN A 60 2.29 -13.25 -18.06
C ASN A 60 2.74 -12.19 -17.03
N GLU A 61 2.05 -11.06 -16.96
CA GLU A 61 2.28 -10.05 -15.93
C GLU A 61 1.32 -10.23 -14.75
N THR A 62 1.83 -9.92 -13.55
CA THR A 62 1.06 -9.90 -12.30
C THR A 62 1.30 -8.59 -11.57
N VAL A 63 0.34 -8.17 -10.76
CA VAL A 63 0.48 -7.07 -9.81
C VAL A 63 1.41 -7.46 -8.68
N LYS A 64 2.26 -6.52 -8.29
CA LYS A 64 3.30 -6.63 -7.24
C LYS A 64 3.16 -5.60 -6.12
N GLY A 65 2.31 -4.60 -6.31
CA GLY A 65 2.06 -3.54 -5.34
C GLY A 65 0.86 -2.73 -5.79
N ILE A 66 0.04 -2.26 -4.87
CA ILE A 66 -1.06 -1.32 -5.12
C ILE A 66 -1.02 -0.20 -4.09
N ASP A 67 -1.46 1.00 -4.49
CA ASP A 67 -1.68 2.12 -3.57
C ASP A 67 -2.59 3.17 -4.21
N PHE A 68 -3.36 3.90 -3.40
CA PHE A 68 -4.15 5.04 -3.84
C PHE A 68 -3.31 6.31 -3.90
N ARG A 69 -3.38 7.03 -5.02
CA ARG A 69 -2.76 8.36 -5.14
C ARG A 69 -3.64 9.39 -4.44
N PRO A 70 -3.21 10.04 -3.34
CA PRO A 70 -4.07 10.98 -2.62
C PRO A 70 -4.50 12.19 -3.47
N ALA A 71 -3.69 12.59 -4.45
CA ALA A 71 -4.00 13.73 -5.32
C ALA A 71 -5.24 13.53 -6.22
N ASN A 72 -5.63 12.29 -6.52
CA ASN A 72 -6.75 12.01 -7.43
C ASN A 72 -7.61 10.79 -7.04
N ASN A 73 -7.35 10.16 -5.90
CA ASN A 73 -8.07 9.00 -5.37
C ASN A 73 -8.11 7.78 -6.32
N GLN A 74 -7.19 7.70 -7.29
CA GLN A 74 -7.10 6.53 -8.18
C GLN A 74 -6.20 5.47 -7.56
N LEU A 75 -6.57 4.20 -7.73
CA LEU A 75 -5.76 3.06 -7.34
C LEU A 75 -4.72 2.78 -8.43
N TYR A 76 -3.46 2.75 -8.04
CA TYR A 76 -2.34 2.41 -8.92
C TYR A 76 -1.86 1.00 -8.64
N ALA A 77 -1.24 0.37 -9.63
CA ALA A 77 -0.64 -0.94 -9.50
C ALA A 77 0.74 -1.01 -10.16
N LEU A 78 1.70 -1.64 -9.47
CA LEU A 78 3.00 -2.03 -10.01
C LEU A 78 2.89 -3.41 -10.66
N GLY A 79 3.19 -3.50 -11.95
CA GLY A 79 3.27 -4.77 -12.68
C GLY A 79 4.65 -5.41 -12.60
N SER A 80 4.69 -6.75 -12.61
CA SER A 80 5.91 -7.57 -12.53
C SER A 80 6.85 -7.41 -13.73
N THR A 81 6.40 -6.75 -14.80
CA THR A 81 7.22 -6.44 -15.99
C THR A 81 7.72 -5.00 -16.02
N ASN A 82 7.79 -4.32 -14.85
CA ASN A 82 8.21 -2.92 -14.71
C ASN A 82 7.26 -1.96 -15.40
N ARG A 83 5.95 -2.15 -15.20
CA ARG A 83 4.92 -1.25 -15.74
C ARG A 83 4.10 -0.68 -14.61
N LEU A 84 3.64 0.54 -14.80
CA LEU A 84 2.72 1.20 -13.89
C LEU A 84 1.33 1.18 -14.51
N TYR A 85 0.31 0.94 -13.70
CA TYR A 85 -1.08 0.89 -14.12
C TYR A 85 -1.95 1.75 -13.21
N ILE A 86 -3.04 2.26 -13.76
CA ILE A 86 -4.24 2.60 -12.98
C ILE A 86 -5.10 1.34 -12.95
N LEU A 87 -5.47 0.88 -11.77
CA LEU A 87 -6.34 -0.28 -11.57
C LEU A 87 -7.73 0.22 -11.18
N ASN A 88 -8.77 -0.16 -11.94
CA ASN A 88 -10.13 0.22 -11.56
C ASN A 88 -10.58 -0.61 -10.33
N PRO A 89 -10.89 0.02 -9.19
CA PRO A 89 -11.25 -0.68 -7.95
C PRO A 89 -12.60 -1.42 -8.02
N VAL A 90 -13.45 -1.07 -8.99
CA VAL A 90 -14.77 -1.67 -9.19
C VAL A 90 -14.73 -2.82 -10.18
N THR A 91 -13.99 -2.66 -11.28
CA THR A 91 -14.00 -3.63 -12.39
C THR A 91 -12.77 -4.52 -12.46
N GLY A 92 -11.69 -4.19 -11.74
CA GLY A 92 -10.40 -4.89 -11.80
C GLY A 92 -9.63 -4.67 -13.12
N VAL A 93 -10.08 -3.79 -14.00
CA VAL A 93 -9.40 -3.51 -15.28
C VAL A 93 -8.21 -2.59 -15.03
N ALA A 94 -7.01 -3.03 -15.42
CA ALA A 94 -5.79 -2.24 -15.40
C ALA A 94 -5.59 -1.49 -16.73
N ALA A 95 -5.25 -0.20 -16.64
CA ALA A 95 -4.89 0.65 -17.76
C ALA A 95 -3.44 1.11 -17.60
N GLN A 96 -2.58 0.79 -18.57
CA GLN A 96 -1.14 1.08 -18.48
C GLN A 96 -0.87 2.59 -18.53
N ILE A 97 0.07 3.03 -17.69
CA ILE A 97 0.68 4.36 -17.71
C ILE A 97 2.02 4.29 -18.43
N GLY A 98 2.29 5.29 -19.28
CA GLY A 98 3.48 5.32 -20.13
C GLY A 98 3.41 4.34 -21.30
N ALA A 99 4.40 4.39 -22.18
CA ALA A 99 4.39 3.63 -23.43
C ALA A 99 4.89 2.18 -23.30
N GLY A 100 5.55 1.83 -22.20
CA GLY A 100 6.38 0.64 -22.10
C GLY A 100 6.76 0.27 -20.67
N PRO A 101 7.58 -0.78 -20.50
CA PRO A 101 8.29 -1.01 -19.25
C PRO A 101 9.17 0.21 -18.95
N PHE A 102 9.17 0.66 -17.70
CA PHE A 102 10.04 1.73 -17.28
C PHE A 102 11.48 1.26 -17.11
N ALA A 103 12.40 2.22 -17.16
CA ALA A 103 13.81 2.04 -16.85
C ALA A 103 14.23 3.04 -15.75
N PRO A 104 15.18 2.69 -14.87
CA PRO A 104 15.81 1.37 -14.75
C PRO A 104 14.81 0.30 -14.29
N ALA A 105 15.05 -0.95 -14.66
CA ALA A 105 14.25 -2.06 -14.17
C ALA A 105 14.46 -2.26 -12.65
N LEU A 106 13.41 -2.69 -11.97
CA LEU A 106 13.46 -3.03 -10.56
C LEU A 106 14.33 -4.28 -10.36
N SER A 107 15.15 -4.27 -9.31
CA SER A 107 15.89 -5.43 -8.85
C SER A 107 15.17 -6.05 -7.66
N GLY A 108 15.09 -7.38 -7.63
CA GLY A 108 14.41 -8.13 -6.58
C GLY A 108 13.12 -8.78 -7.04
N SER A 109 12.37 -9.32 -6.08
CA SER A 109 11.12 -10.07 -6.33
C SER A 109 9.93 -9.54 -5.54
N ASN A 110 10.19 -8.85 -4.43
CA ASN A 110 9.19 -8.30 -3.52
C ASN A 110 9.46 -6.80 -3.36
N PHE A 111 8.38 -6.03 -3.30
CA PHE A 111 8.45 -4.58 -3.36
C PHE A 111 7.47 -3.92 -2.40
N GLY A 112 7.96 -2.96 -1.61
CA GLY A 112 7.09 -1.96 -1.01
C GLY A 112 6.77 -0.91 -2.08
N PHE A 113 5.52 -0.48 -2.17
CA PHE A 113 5.01 0.43 -3.20
C PHE A 113 4.02 1.38 -2.56
N ASP A 114 4.33 2.68 -2.54
CA ASP A 114 3.49 3.66 -1.83
C ASP A 114 3.70 5.10 -2.33
N PHE A 115 2.65 5.91 -2.31
CA PHE A 115 2.67 7.32 -2.69
C PHE A 115 3.21 8.17 -1.56
N ASN A 116 4.20 9.01 -1.88
CA ASN A 116 4.55 10.14 -1.04
C ASN A 116 3.61 11.31 -1.36
N PRO A 117 2.61 11.64 -0.50
CA PRO A 117 1.64 12.69 -0.80
C PRO A 117 2.24 14.10 -0.82
N ALA A 118 3.38 14.32 -0.15
CA ALA A 118 4.01 15.65 -0.11
C ALA A 118 4.67 16.05 -1.44
N ILE A 119 5.15 15.07 -2.22
CA ILE A 119 5.85 15.33 -3.49
C ILE A 119 5.17 14.66 -4.70
N ASP A 120 4.05 13.98 -4.46
CA ASP A 120 3.24 13.29 -5.47
C ASP A 120 4.09 12.34 -6.34
N ARG A 121 4.84 11.46 -5.67
CA ARG A 121 5.68 10.44 -6.31
C ARG A 121 5.49 9.11 -5.63
N ILE A 122 5.66 8.05 -6.40
CA ILE A 122 5.61 6.69 -5.88
C ILE A 122 7.01 6.31 -5.42
N ARG A 123 7.13 5.80 -4.21
CA ARG A 123 8.32 5.13 -3.71
C ARG A 123 8.19 3.64 -3.97
N VAL A 124 9.27 3.04 -4.47
CA VAL A 124 9.38 1.58 -4.55
C VAL A 124 10.65 1.14 -3.84
N VAL A 125 10.51 0.28 -2.84
CA VAL A 125 11.64 -0.37 -2.18
C VAL A 125 11.65 -1.85 -2.55
N SER A 126 12.81 -2.50 -2.50
CA SER A 126 12.90 -3.93 -2.81
C SER A 126 13.67 -4.74 -1.76
N ASN A 127 13.40 -6.05 -1.77
CA ASN A 127 14.15 -7.04 -1.00
C ASN A 127 15.65 -7.13 -1.35
N THR A 128 16.10 -6.41 -2.37
CA THR A 128 17.53 -6.26 -2.72
C THR A 128 18.08 -4.88 -2.33
N LYS A 129 17.43 -4.22 -1.36
CA LYS A 129 17.79 -2.91 -0.79
C LYS A 129 17.59 -1.74 -1.73
N LYS A 130 17.04 -1.98 -2.92
CA LYS A 130 16.92 -0.90 -3.88
C LYS A 130 15.80 0.03 -3.47
N ASN A 131 15.99 1.28 -3.86
CA ASN A 131 15.12 2.38 -3.52
C ASN A 131 14.89 3.18 -4.80
N TYR A 132 13.66 3.25 -5.28
CA TYR A 132 13.29 3.88 -6.54
C TYR A 132 12.21 4.93 -6.31
N VAL A 133 12.17 5.90 -7.22
CA VAL A 133 11.11 6.89 -7.30
C VAL A 133 10.49 6.81 -8.68
N LEU A 134 9.18 6.58 -8.74
CA LEU A 134 8.38 6.54 -9.95
C LEU A 134 7.55 7.82 -10.08
N ASN A 135 7.42 8.29 -11.32
CA ASN A 135 6.51 9.37 -11.68
C ASN A 135 5.15 8.78 -12.07
N PRO A 136 4.06 9.09 -11.33
CA PRO A 136 2.75 8.51 -11.57
C PRO A 136 2.09 8.96 -12.88
N ASP A 137 2.52 10.08 -13.46
CA ASP A 137 1.92 10.62 -14.70
C ASP A 137 2.59 10.05 -15.95
N THR A 138 3.90 9.81 -15.88
CA THR A 138 4.69 9.34 -17.04
C THR A 138 5.05 7.87 -16.98
N GLY A 139 4.91 7.24 -15.80
CA GLY A 139 5.33 5.87 -15.54
C GLY A 139 6.86 5.69 -15.50
N THR A 140 7.66 6.76 -15.53
CA THR A 140 9.14 6.67 -15.54
C THR A 140 9.71 6.45 -14.14
N ALA A 141 10.80 5.69 -14.04
CA ALA A 141 11.48 5.40 -12.77
C ALA A 141 12.86 6.07 -12.68
N THR A 142 13.31 6.30 -11.45
CA THR A 142 14.68 6.73 -11.14
C THR A 142 15.18 5.94 -9.94
N GLY A 143 16.45 5.53 -9.96
CA GLY A 143 17.10 4.94 -8.79
C GLY A 143 17.52 6.03 -7.80
N ALA A 144 17.47 5.70 -6.51
CA ALA A 144 17.97 6.51 -5.41
C ALA A 144 19.08 5.75 -4.67
N THR A 145 19.44 6.21 -3.47
CA THR A 145 20.41 5.54 -2.62
C THR A 145 19.83 4.24 -2.05
N ASP A 146 20.61 3.16 -2.12
CA ASP A 146 20.27 1.86 -1.54
C ASP A 146 19.97 1.99 -0.04
N LEU A 147 19.08 1.12 0.44
CA LEU A 147 18.71 1.04 1.85
C LEU A 147 19.87 0.56 2.72
N ALA A 148 20.07 1.25 3.84
CA ALA A 148 21.03 0.87 4.87
C ALA A 148 20.61 1.44 6.23
N PHE A 149 20.83 0.68 7.30
CA PHE A 149 20.66 1.19 8.67
C PHE A 149 21.66 2.32 8.95
N GLY A 150 21.16 3.40 9.57
CA GLY A 150 21.95 4.59 9.89
C GLY A 150 23.02 4.33 10.95
N ALA A 151 24.07 5.17 10.96
CA ALA A 151 25.10 5.09 11.99
C ALA A 151 24.48 5.30 13.39
N GLY A 152 24.79 4.38 14.31
CA GLY A 152 24.22 4.38 15.67
C GLY A 152 22.88 3.68 15.80
N ASP A 153 22.28 3.21 14.70
CA ASP A 153 21.12 2.31 14.75
C ASP A 153 21.51 0.94 15.34
N PRO A 154 20.64 0.28 16.13
CA PRO A 154 20.90 -1.07 16.66
C PRO A 154 21.25 -2.12 15.60
N ASN A 155 20.74 -1.96 14.38
CA ASN A 155 20.96 -2.85 13.25
C ASN A 155 22.01 -2.31 12.25
N PHE A 156 22.83 -1.33 12.65
CA PHE A 156 23.90 -0.81 11.80
C PHE A 156 24.82 -1.93 11.26
N GLY A 157 25.05 -1.92 9.95
CA GLY A 157 25.85 -2.93 9.26
C GLY A 157 25.09 -4.22 8.90
N VAL A 158 23.86 -4.40 9.38
CA VAL A 158 22.98 -5.47 8.94
C VAL A 158 22.43 -5.14 7.55
N SER A 159 22.30 -6.17 6.71
CA SER A 159 21.72 -6.07 5.37
C SER A 159 20.19 -5.99 5.49
N PRO A 160 19.54 -4.85 5.17
CA PRO A 160 18.10 -4.75 5.30
C PRO A 160 17.37 -5.59 4.26
N ASN A 161 16.19 -6.07 4.63
CA ASN A 161 15.23 -6.78 3.78
C ASN A 161 13.84 -6.14 3.90
N VAL A 162 13.71 -4.88 3.49
CA VAL A 162 12.45 -4.13 3.55
C VAL A 162 11.57 -4.50 2.36
N GLU A 163 10.44 -5.13 2.62
CA GLU A 163 9.55 -5.69 1.58
C GLU A 163 8.18 -5.00 1.52
N PHE A 164 7.79 -4.28 2.57
CA PHE A 164 6.57 -3.48 2.61
C PHE A 164 6.88 -2.06 3.06
N SER A 165 6.13 -1.07 2.58
CA SER A 165 6.36 0.34 2.91
C SER A 165 5.09 1.16 2.82
N ALA A 166 4.94 2.18 3.67
CA ALA A 166 3.79 3.07 3.69
C ALA A 166 4.16 4.47 4.21
N TYR A 167 3.62 5.53 3.62
CA TYR A 167 3.80 6.91 4.07
C TYR A 167 2.69 7.34 5.03
N THR A 168 3.07 8.13 6.03
CA THR A 168 2.11 8.90 6.81
C THR A 168 1.53 10.08 6.04
N ASN A 169 0.40 10.58 6.52
CA ASN A 169 -0.27 11.79 6.04
C ASN A 169 -0.76 11.67 4.59
N SER A 170 -1.31 10.52 4.22
CA SER A 170 -1.95 10.22 2.92
C SER A 170 -3.24 11.03 2.73
N VAL A 171 -3.09 12.34 2.56
CA VAL A 171 -4.18 13.33 2.45
C VAL A 171 -4.03 14.23 1.24
N ASN A 172 -5.15 14.85 0.86
CA ASN A 172 -5.25 15.90 -0.15
C ASN A 172 -6.06 17.08 0.44
N PRO A 173 -5.54 18.32 0.48
CA PRO A 173 -4.29 18.82 -0.12
C PRO A 173 -3.02 18.20 0.46
N ALA A 174 -1.94 18.21 -0.34
CA ALA A 174 -0.64 17.64 0.01
C ALA A 174 -0.12 18.17 1.36
N PRO A 175 0.37 17.29 2.27
CA PRO A 175 0.88 17.70 3.57
C PRO A 175 2.28 18.32 3.45
N ALA A 176 2.68 19.10 4.46
CA ALA A 176 4.02 19.69 4.53
C ALA A 176 5.13 18.67 4.81
N ALA A 177 4.79 17.54 5.47
CA ALA A 177 5.74 16.50 5.84
C ALA A 177 5.09 15.13 5.82
N THR A 178 5.88 14.12 5.47
CA THR A 178 5.53 12.70 5.47
C THR A 178 6.69 11.91 6.05
N GLN A 179 6.40 10.75 6.62
CA GLN A 179 7.39 9.78 7.07
C GLN A 179 7.10 8.45 6.40
N LEU A 180 8.11 7.89 5.74
CA LEU A 180 8.02 6.54 5.20
C LEU A 180 8.32 5.55 6.32
N TYR A 181 7.43 4.59 6.51
CA TYR A 181 7.67 3.40 7.29
C TYR A 181 7.89 2.20 6.37
N GLY A 182 8.60 1.21 6.87
CA GLY A 182 8.79 -0.06 6.18
C GLY A 182 8.81 -1.22 7.14
N ILE A 183 8.50 -2.40 6.64
CA ILE A 183 8.62 -3.65 7.38
C ILE A 183 9.82 -4.42 6.82
N ASP A 184 10.80 -4.66 7.69
CA ASP A 184 11.92 -5.55 7.40
C ASP A 184 11.55 -6.97 7.83
N THR A 185 11.30 -7.84 6.85
CA THR A 185 10.87 -9.23 7.08
C THR A 185 12.04 -10.14 7.45
N GLY A 186 13.28 -9.71 7.22
CA GLY A 186 14.48 -10.45 7.63
C GLY A 186 14.74 -10.33 9.13
N LEU A 187 14.34 -9.20 9.72
CA LEU A 187 14.52 -8.88 11.13
C LEU A 187 13.23 -8.87 11.96
N ASP A 188 12.07 -9.01 11.31
CA ASP A 188 10.74 -8.91 11.93
C ASP A 188 10.55 -7.58 12.70
N ILE A 189 10.95 -6.46 12.09
CA ILE A 189 10.88 -5.12 12.69
C ILE A 189 10.16 -4.10 11.80
N LEU A 190 9.58 -3.09 12.44
CA LEU A 190 9.19 -1.84 11.79
C LEU A 190 10.40 -0.90 11.75
N VAL A 191 10.60 -0.23 10.61
CA VAL A 191 11.61 0.79 10.40
C VAL A 191 10.99 2.08 9.88
N THR A 192 11.66 3.20 10.13
CA THR A 192 11.48 4.44 9.37
C THR A 192 12.52 4.49 8.25
N GLN A 193 12.19 5.15 7.14
CA GLN A 193 13.12 5.40 6.04
C GLN A 193 13.20 6.90 5.74
N ALA A 194 14.42 7.42 5.66
CA ALA A 194 14.69 8.75 5.15
C ALA A 194 14.54 8.78 3.62
N ASN A 195 13.32 9.03 3.13
CA ASN A 195 12.92 9.24 1.72
C ASN A 195 13.95 8.73 0.67
N SER A 196 14.54 9.62 -0.13
CA SER A 196 15.53 9.26 -1.16
C SER A 196 16.93 8.97 -0.63
N ALA A 197 17.22 9.29 0.64
CA ALA A 197 18.51 8.99 1.26
C ALA A 197 18.64 7.48 1.59
N GLY A 198 17.52 6.76 1.72
CA GLY A 198 17.50 5.32 1.96
C GLY A 198 17.96 4.91 3.36
N THR A 199 18.36 5.86 4.21
CA THR A 199 18.77 5.58 5.59
C THR A 199 17.60 5.07 6.40
N LEU A 200 17.78 3.91 7.05
CA LEU A 200 16.78 3.29 7.90
C LEU A 200 17.06 3.59 9.38
N GLY A 201 15.98 3.78 10.14
CA GLY A 201 15.98 3.82 11.60
C GLY A 201 15.01 2.79 12.18
N THR A 202 15.49 1.94 13.07
CA THR A 202 14.71 0.89 13.74
C THR A 202 13.67 1.51 14.68
N VAL A 203 12.40 1.14 14.53
CA VAL A 203 11.31 1.54 15.44
C VAL A 203 11.15 0.49 16.54
N GLY A 204 10.97 -0.76 16.16
CA GLY A 204 10.85 -1.86 17.10
C GLY A 204 10.31 -3.15 16.47
N PRO A 205 10.27 -4.24 17.25
CA PRO A 205 9.87 -5.57 16.75
C PRO A 205 8.37 -5.65 16.48
N LEU A 206 8.01 -6.39 15.43
CA LEU A 206 6.61 -6.70 15.11
C LEU A 206 5.97 -7.62 16.15
N GLY A 207 6.76 -8.49 16.79
CA GLY A 207 6.27 -9.52 17.70
C GLY A 207 5.67 -10.75 16.99
N VAL A 208 5.76 -10.80 15.67
CA VAL A 208 5.34 -11.91 14.80
C VAL A 208 6.40 -12.11 13.72
N ASN A 209 6.68 -13.37 13.38
CA ASN A 209 7.60 -13.70 12.28
C ASN A 209 6.84 -13.72 10.95
N VAL A 210 7.23 -12.84 10.02
CA VAL A 210 6.47 -12.58 8.79
C VAL A 210 7.25 -12.98 7.54
N GLY A 211 6.54 -13.53 6.57
CA GLY A 211 7.10 -13.81 5.25
C GLY A 211 7.07 -12.60 4.32
N ALA A 212 7.52 -12.83 3.09
CA ALA A 212 7.60 -11.82 2.03
C ALA A 212 6.27 -11.55 1.29
N VAL A 213 5.19 -12.23 1.67
CA VAL A 213 3.88 -12.08 1.05
C VAL A 213 2.99 -11.27 1.99
N GLY A 214 2.53 -10.13 1.50
CA GLY A 214 1.73 -9.22 2.30
C GLY A 214 1.59 -7.84 1.66
N GLY A 215 1.11 -6.89 2.45
CA GLY A 215 1.06 -5.48 2.11
C GLY A 215 0.99 -4.64 3.38
N PHE A 216 1.35 -3.37 3.28
CA PHE A 216 1.37 -2.43 4.40
C PHE A 216 0.97 -1.06 3.88
N ASP A 217 0.04 -0.41 4.58
CA ASP A 217 -0.42 0.93 4.23
C ASP A 217 -0.82 1.70 5.50
N ILE A 218 -0.81 3.03 5.43
CA ILE A 218 -1.16 3.96 6.48
C ILE A 218 -2.22 4.92 5.95
N THR A 219 -3.41 4.87 6.56
CA THR A 219 -4.45 5.87 6.31
C THR A 219 -4.33 7.03 7.28
N THR A 220 -4.80 8.20 6.86
CA THR A 220 -4.85 9.41 7.69
C THR A 220 -6.27 9.94 7.76
N ALA A 221 -6.87 9.87 8.95
CA ALA A 221 -8.15 10.51 9.25
C ALA A 221 -7.92 11.74 10.14
N GLY A 222 -8.16 12.93 9.58
CA GLY A 222 -7.79 14.18 10.23
C GLY A 222 -6.27 14.30 10.43
N LEU A 223 -5.80 14.21 11.67
CA LEU A 223 -4.37 14.25 12.02
C LEU A 223 -3.86 12.90 12.55
N THR A 224 -4.69 11.86 12.51
CA THR A 224 -4.37 10.55 13.07
C THR A 224 -3.97 9.61 11.96
N ASN A 225 -2.78 9.02 12.08
CA ASN A 225 -2.30 7.97 11.19
C ASN A 225 -2.63 6.60 11.81
N THR A 226 -3.27 5.74 11.03
CA THR A 226 -3.55 4.34 11.43
C THR A 226 -2.94 3.40 10.39
N ALA A 227 -2.13 2.47 10.85
CA ALA A 227 -1.34 1.60 9.99
C ALA A 227 -1.87 0.17 10.00
N TYR A 228 -2.10 -0.39 8.82
CA TYR A 228 -2.58 -1.75 8.66
C TYR A 228 -1.63 -2.56 7.76
N ALA A 229 -1.46 -3.83 8.10
CA ALA A 229 -0.70 -4.76 7.29
C ALA A 229 -1.48 -6.05 7.06
N ALA A 230 -1.56 -6.51 5.81
CA ALA A 230 -1.92 -7.88 5.50
C ALA A 230 -0.62 -8.68 5.54
N LEU A 231 -0.47 -9.54 6.54
CA LEU A 231 0.76 -10.31 6.72
C LEU A 231 0.46 -11.80 6.66
N LEU A 232 1.37 -12.55 6.06
CA LEU A 232 1.38 -14.01 6.10
C LEU A 232 2.48 -14.47 7.07
N PRO A 233 2.15 -14.75 8.35
CA PRO A 233 3.10 -15.35 9.28
C PRO A 233 3.61 -16.68 8.74
N THR A 234 4.90 -16.97 8.94
CA THR A 234 5.55 -18.19 8.42
C THR A 234 5.01 -19.49 9.01
N SER A 235 4.28 -19.40 10.12
CA SER A 235 3.57 -20.51 10.76
C SER A 235 2.16 -20.78 10.21
N THR A 236 1.73 -20.02 9.20
CA THR A 236 0.36 -20.06 8.65
C THR A 236 0.36 -20.18 7.13
N SER A 237 -0.79 -20.54 6.56
CA SER A 237 -0.98 -20.65 5.10
C SER A 237 -1.90 -19.58 4.53
N ALA A 238 -2.32 -18.60 5.35
CA ALA A 238 -3.28 -17.56 4.99
C ALA A 238 -2.91 -16.23 5.65
N SER A 239 -3.26 -15.13 4.99
CA SER A 239 -3.00 -13.78 5.48
C SER A 239 -3.98 -13.40 6.60
N ASN A 240 -3.44 -12.74 7.62
CA ASN A 240 -4.22 -12.03 8.62
C ASN A 240 -4.03 -10.52 8.45
N LEU A 241 -5.04 -9.75 8.83
CA LEU A 241 -4.93 -8.31 8.98
C LEU A 241 -4.32 -7.98 10.36
N TYR A 242 -3.37 -7.05 10.38
CA TYR A 242 -2.76 -6.52 11.59
C TYR A 242 -2.89 -5.01 11.64
N GLU A 243 -3.08 -4.47 12.83
CA GLU A 243 -2.78 -3.05 13.12
C GLU A 243 -1.32 -2.96 13.58
N ILE A 244 -0.57 -2.02 13.00
CA ILE A 244 0.85 -1.81 13.34
C ILE A 244 0.99 -0.53 14.17
N ASN A 245 1.58 -0.65 15.36
CA ASN A 245 1.88 0.52 16.18
C ASN A 245 3.10 1.26 15.61
N LEU A 246 2.89 2.45 15.03
CA LEU A 246 3.96 3.25 14.41
C LEU A 246 5.02 3.80 15.40
N VAL A 247 4.80 3.68 16.71
CA VAL A 247 5.72 4.14 17.76
C VAL A 247 6.57 2.98 18.29
N THR A 248 5.98 1.80 18.46
CA THR A 248 6.66 0.64 19.08
C THR A 248 7.03 -0.47 18.09
N GLY A 249 6.45 -0.45 16.90
CA GLY A 249 6.56 -1.52 15.91
C GLY A 249 5.62 -2.71 16.14
N LEU A 250 4.94 -2.80 17.29
CA LEU A 250 4.15 -3.98 17.65
C LEU A 250 2.97 -4.19 16.69
N ALA A 251 2.85 -5.41 16.16
CA ALA A 251 1.73 -5.84 15.33
C ALA A 251 0.62 -6.50 16.19
N THR A 252 -0.61 -6.02 16.05
CA THR A 252 -1.80 -6.58 16.73
C THR A 252 -2.70 -7.26 15.70
N ASN A 253 -2.95 -8.56 15.87
CA ASN A 253 -3.78 -9.33 14.93
C ASN A 253 -5.27 -8.95 15.05
N LEU A 254 -5.89 -8.60 13.93
CA LEU A 254 -7.30 -8.23 13.81
C LEU A 254 -8.19 -9.36 13.24
N GLY A 255 -7.60 -10.43 12.70
CA GLY A 255 -8.30 -11.59 12.18
C GLY A 255 -7.82 -12.03 10.80
N SER A 256 -8.34 -13.18 10.35
CA SER A 256 -8.04 -13.70 9.01
C SER A 256 -8.78 -12.93 7.92
N ILE A 257 -8.14 -12.81 6.75
CA ILE A 257 -8.76 -12.18 5.58
C ILE A 257 -9.56 -13.24 4.81
N ASP A 258 -10.88 -13.02 4.68
CA ASP A 258 -11.84 -13.91 4.01
C ASP A 258 -11.72 -15.40 4.44
N GLY A 259 -11.41 -15.64 5.72
CA GLY A 259 -11.29 -16.99 6.26
C GLY A 259 -10.10 -17.81 5.75
N GLY A 260 -9.19 -17.27 4.93
CA GLY A 260 -8.03 -18.03 4.47
C GLY A 260 -7.30 -17.56 3.21
N LEU A 261 -7.52 -16.34 2.70
CA LEU A 261 -6.85 -15.89 1.47
C LEU A 261 -5.38 -15.54 1.71
N VAL A 262 -4.56 -15.73 0.68
CA VAL A 262 -3.20 -15.17 0.60
C VAL A 262 -3.28 -13.84 -0.13
N VAL A 263 -2.90 -12.76 0.56
CA VAL A 263 -2.92 -11.39 0.05
C VAL A 263 -1.49 -10.90 -0.14
N SER A 264 -1.13 -10.49 -1.36
CA SER A 264 0.23 -10.08 -1.74
C SER A 264 0.41 -8.58 -1.93
N SER A 265 -0.64 -7.79 -1.74
CA SER A 265 -0.57 -6.34 -1.63
C SER A 265 -1.83 -5.79 -0.96
N LEU A 266 -1.72 -4.63 -0.33
CA LEU A 266 -2.78 -3.97 0.42
C LEU A 266 -2.70 -2.47 0.15
N ALA A 267 -3.85 -1.83 -0.05
CA ALA A 267 -4.01 -0.38 -0.09
C ALA A 267 -5.30 0.01 0.63
N ILE A 268 -5.28 1.10 1.38
CA ILE A 268 -6.42 1.64 2.11
C ILE A 268 -7.05 2.73 1.25
N ALA A 269 -8.36 2.66 1.07
CA ALA A 269 -9.07 3.69 0.33
C ALA A 269 -8.99 5.04 1.08
N PRO A 270 -8.91 6.17 0.36
CA PRO A 270 -9.00 7.49 0.97
C PRO A 270 -10.28 7.66 1.79
N ASP A 271 -10.25 8.53 2.79
CA ASP A 271 -11.43 8.82 3.60
C ASP A 271 -12.59 9.34 2.71
N GLY A 272 -13.79 8.80 2.93
CA GLY A 272 -14.97 9.10 2.11
C GLY A 272 -14.98 8.48 0.70
N PHE A 273 -14.04 7.59 0.36
CA PHE A 273 -14.08 6.86 -0.90
C PHE A 273 -15.35 5.98 -1.00
N ASP A 274 -16.16 6.22 -2.02
CA ASP A 274 -17.28 5.34 -2.40
C ASP A 274 -16.99 4.69 -3.76
N PRO A 275 -16.88 3.36 -3.85
CA PRO A 275 -16.67 2.67 -5.11
C PRO A 275 -17.81 2.90 -6.13
N ASN A 276 -19.03 3.23 -5.68
CA ASN A 276 -20.15 3.50 -6.58
C ASN A 276 -20.03 4.86 -7.28
N ASP A 277 -19.33 5.80 -6.65
CA ASP A 277 -19.05 7.14 -7.21
C ASP A 277 -17.71 7.18 -7.95
N TYR A 278 -17.01 6.04 -8.05
CA TYR A 278 -15.73 5.95 -8.76
C TYR A 278 -15.92 6.16 -10.26
N VAL A 279 -15.72 7.39 -10.70
CA VAL A 279 -15.56 7.75 -12.10
C VAL A 279 -14.07 7.87 -12.36
N PRO A 280 -13.43 6.92 -13.07
CA PRO A 280 -12.06 7.12 -13.49
C PRO A 280 -12.05 8.38 -14.36
N GLU A 281 -11.28 9.38 -13.93
CA GLU A 281 -11.00 10.54 -14.78
C GLU A 281 -10.65 10.03 -16.18
N PRO A 282 -11.18 10.63 -17.25
CA PRO A 282 -10.79 10.24 -18.59
C PRO A 282 -9.28 10.42 -18.67
N ALA A 283 -8.53 9.32 -18.51
CA ALA A 283 -7.17 9.26 -18.97
C ALA A 283 -7.25 9.84 -20.37
N SER A 284 -6.44 10.84 -20.69
CA SER A 284 -6.41 11.51 -21.98
C SER A 284 -6.15 10.48 -23.08
N MET A 285 -7.21 9.75 -23.42
CA MET A 285 -7.29 8.76 -24.45
C MET A 285 -7.24 9.60 -25.68
N THR A 286 -6.06 9.61 -26.30
CA THR A 286 -5.87 10.15 -27.62
C THR A 286 -6.93 9.49 -28.48
N LEU A 287 -7.95 10.28 -28.81
CA LEU A 287 -9.10 9.91 -29.63
C LEU A 287 -8.58 9.64 -31.04
N LEU A 288 -8.01 8.45 -31.27
CA LEU A 288 -7.59 8.03 -32.60
C LEU A 288 -8.81 7.53 -33.38
N GLY A 289 -9.57 8.49 -33.90
CA GLY A 289 -10.26 8.42 -35.19
C GLY A 289 -11.22 7.25 -35.45
N MET A 290 -12.45 7.36 -34.97
CA MET A 290 -13.62 6.85 -35.69
C MET A 290 -14.57 8.00 -36.09
N ALA A 291 -14.20 8.68 -37.18
CA ALA A 291 -15.06 9.44 -38.09
C ALA A 291 -14.10 9.90 -39.22
N VAL A 292 -14.19 9.47 -40.47
CA VAL A 292 -15.22 9.83 -41.43
C VAL A 292 -15.39 8.69 -42.44
N VAL A 293 -16.50 7.97 -42.36
CA VAL A 293 -17.12 7.32 -43.52
C VAL A 293 -18.35 8.16 -43.84
N CYS A 294 -18.24 9.08 -44.79
CA CYS A 294 -19.31 9.53 -45.69
C CYS A 294 -18.81 10.64 -46.61
N LEU A 295 -19.29 10.59 -47.86
CA LEU A 295 -19.21 11.60 -48.92
C LEU A 295 -17.90 11.70 -49.74
N VAL A 296 -17.72 10.76 -50.69
CA VAL A 296 -17.48 11.16 -52.09
C VAL A 296 -18.29 10.25 -53.01
N GLY A 297 -19.57 10.57 -53.12
CA GLY A 297 -20.38 10.20 -54.27
C GLY A 297 -20.75 11.49 -54.99
N ARG A 298 -20.47 11.53 -56.30
CA ARG A 298 -21.08 12.41 -57.33
C ARG A 298 -20.25 13.62 -57.80
N LYS A 299 -19.55 13.41 -58.93
CA LYS A 299 -19.34 14.41 -60.00
C LYS A 299 -19.39 13.65 -61.33
N ILE A 300 -20.59 13.46 -61.88
CA ILE A 300 -21.23 14.28 -62.94
C ILE A 300 -20.32 14.46 -64.16
N ARG A 301 -20.82 13.90 -65.27
CA ARG A 301 -20.32 13.94 -66.65
C ARG A 301 -20.08 15.36 -67.15
N GLY A 302 -18.99 15.52 -67.90
CA GLY A 302 -18.74 16.51 -68.94
C GLY A 302 -17.94 15.82 -70.02
#